data_AF-A0A939JHR7-F1
#
_entry.id   AF-A0A939JHR7-F1
#
_cell.length_a   1.000
_cell.length_b   1.000
_cell.length_c   1.000
_cell.angle_alpha   90.00
_cell.angle_beta   90.00
_cell.angle_gamma   90.00
#
_symmetry.space_group_name_H-M   'P 1'
#
loop_
_entity.id
_entity.type
_entity.pdbx_description
1 polymer ?
#
loop_
_entity_poly.entity_id
_entity_poly.type
_entity_poly.pdbx_seq_one_letter_code
_entity_poly.pdbx_strand_id
1 'polypeptide(L)'
;MMLLTIAERYAEGRIDDLLDADLLSGVTPATPRERLRMLVVGLVVVLVMAGSAALGLPEAALVPLLPVVVLFVAVVFNRGRMPTAGQLTDLIIPR
;
A
#
# COMPACT_ATOMS: atom_id res chain seq x y z
N MET A 1 -6.24 24.30 -16.61
CA MET A 1 -7.60 23.74 -16.55
C MET A 1 -7.63 22.39 -15.85
N MET A 2 -6.85 21.38 -16.28
CA MET A 2 -6.86 20.04 -15.67
C MET A 2 -6.66 20.02 -14.13
N LEU A 3 -5.69 20.77 -13.59
CA LEU A 3 -5.46 20.87 -12.13
C LEU A 3 -6.61 21.55 -11.38
N LEU A 4 -7.32 22.48 -12.03
CA LEU A 4 -8.48 23.16 -11.46
C LEU A 4 -9.66 22.18 -11.35
N THR A 5 -9.91 21.39 -12.40
CA THR A 5 -10.93 20.34 -12.42
C THR A 5 -10.68 19.29 -11.33
N ILE A 6 -9.42 18.87 -11.16
CA ILE A 6 -9.03 17.94 -10.09
C ILE A 6 -9.34 18.53 -8.71
N ALA A 7 -9.00 19.81 -8.48
CA ALA A 7 -9.23 20.49 -7.20
C ALA A 7 -10.73 20.64 -6.88
N GLU A 8 -11.54 21.01 -7.87
CA GLU A 8 -12.99 21.13 -7.72
C GLU A 8 -13.65 19.78 -7.40
N ARG A 9 -13.31 18.72 -8.15
CA ARG A 9 -13.82 17.37 -7.88
C ARG A 9 -13.36 16.82 -6.53
N TYR A 10 -12.15 17.15 -6.10
CA TYR A 10 -11.66 16.82 -4.76
C TYR A 10 -12.48 17.52 -3.66
N ALA A 11 -12.79 18.81 -3.84
CA ALA A 11 -13.63 19.57 -2.91
C ALA A 11 -15.10 19.08 -2.89
N GLU A 12 -15.60 18.54 -3.99
CA GLU A 12 -16.90 17.87 -4.08
C GLU A 12 -16.90 16.46 -3.45
N GLY A 13 -15.75 15.95 -3.00
CA GLY A 13 -15.61 14.61 -2.42
C GLY A 13 -15.51 13.47 -3.43
N ARG A 14 -15.31 13.77 -4.72
CA ARG A 14 -15.11 12.77 -5.78
C ARG A 14 -13.64 12.39 -5.89
N ILE A 15 -13.21 11.41 -5.10
CA ILE A 15 -11.79 11.01 -4.98
C ILE A 15 -11.38 9.96 -6.04
N ASP A 16 -12.31 9.11 -6.49
CA ASP A 16 -12.03 8.04 -7.46
C ASP A 16 -12.27 8.45 -8.93
N ASP A 17 -12.79 9.65 -9.17
CA ASP A 17 -13.26 10.10 -10.49
C ASP A 17 -12.96 11.58 -10.71
N LEU A 18 -11.67 11.90 -10.68
CA LEU A 18 -11.14 13.27 -10.71
C LEU A 18 -11.09 13.87 -12.12
N LEU A 19 -11.10 13.04 -13.16
CA LEU A 19 -10.95 13.45 -14.56
C LEU A 19 -11.89 12.63 -15.44
N ASP A 20 -12.53 13.31 -16.38
CA ASP A 20 -13.40 12.68 -17.36
C ASP A 20 -12.60 11.78 -18.34
N ALA A 21 -13.28 10.78 -18.92
CA ALA A 21 -12.65 9.72 -19.71
C ALA A 21 -11.92 10.23 -20.97
N ASP A 22 -12.35 11.36 -21.52
CA ASP A 22 -11.72 12.07 -22.63
C ASP A 22 -10.35 12.64 -22.24
N LEU A 23 -10.19 13.10 -20.99
CA LEU A 23 -8.91 13.60 -20.46
C LEU A 23 -7.92 12.47 -20.11
N LEU A 24 -8.40 11.24 -20.00
CA LEU A 24 -7.59 10.04 -19.78
C LEU A 24 -7.20 9.34 -21.09
N SER A 25 -7.60 9.87 -22.25
CA SER A 25 -7.30 9.28 -23.56
C SER A 25 -5.78 9.23 -23.82
N GLY A 26 -5.27 8.05 -24.19
CA GLY A 26 -3.84 7.82 -24.43
C GLY A 26 -2.99 7.60 -23.17
N VAL A 27 -3.58 7.68 -21.96
CA VAL A 27 -2.88 7.38 -20.71
C VAL A 27 -2.93 5.88 -20.44
N THR A 28 -1.78 5.28 -20.12
CA THR A 28 -1.73 3.85 -19.76
C THR A 28 -2.36 3.65 -18.38
N PRO A 29 -3.40 2.82 -18.22
CA PRO A 29 -4.03 2.61 -16.93
C PRO A 29 -3.03 1.98 -15.94
N ALA A 30 -3.00 2.52 -14.72
CA ALA A 30 -2.21 1.95 -13.64
C ALA A 30 -2.79 0.57 -13.30
N THR A 31 -2.01 -0.49 -13.52
CA THR A 31 -2.44 -1.84 -13.16
C THR A 31 -2.39 -2.00 -11.64
N PRO A 32 -3.53 -2.32 -10.96
CA PRO A 32 -3.57 -2.43 -9.51
C PRO A 32 -2.83 -3.70 -9.06
N ARG A 33 -1.53 -3.56 -8.78
CA ARG A 33 -0.67 -4.65 -8.27
C ARG A 33 -0.77 -4.83 -6.76
N GLU A 34 -1.70 -4.15 -6.10
CA GLU A 34 -1.80 -4.14 -4.63
C GLU A 34 -2.18 -5.51 -4.06
N ARG A 35 -3.14 -6.20 -4.70
CA ARG A 35 -3.52 -7.57 -4.29
C ARG A 35 -2.36 -8.55 -4.43
N LEU A 36 -1.65 -8.48 -5.56
CA LEU A 36 -0.46 -9.29 -5.80
C LEU A 36 0.63 -8.98 -4.77
N ARG A 37 0.83 -7.71 -4.42
CA ARG A 37 1.82 -7.29 -3.42
C ARG A 37 1.46 -7.80 -2.03
N MET A 38 0.20 -7.71 -1.62
CA MET A 38 -0.26 -8.29 -0.34
C MET A 38 -0.04 -9.80 -0.30
N LEU A 39 -0.31 -10.50 -1.41
CA LEU A 39 -0.04 -11.94 -1.52
C LEU A 39 1.45 -12.24 -1.36
N VAL A 40 2.32 -11.49 -2.03
CA VAL A 40 3.78 -11.65 -1.91
C VAL A 40 4.25 -11.39 -0.48
N VAL A 41 3.77 -10.33 0.17
CA VAL A 41 4.11 -10.03 1.57
C VAL A 41 3.70 -11.19 2.48
N GLY A 42 2.45 -11.67 2.37
CA GLY A 42 1.97 -12.80 3.16
C GLY A 42 2.79 -14.07 2.93
N LEU A 43 3.11 -14.38 1.67
CA LEU A 43 3.89 -15.56 1.31
C LEU A 43 5.32 -15.49 1.87
N VAL A 44 5.97 -14.34 1.78
CA VAL A 44 7.32 -14.11 2.34
C VAL A 44 7.29 -14.29 3.86
N VAL A 45 6.31 -13.73 4.56
CA VAL A 45 6.17 -13.89 6.02
C VAL A 45 6.01 -15.37 6.39
N VAL A 46 5.12 -16.09 5.71
CA VAL A 46 4.90 -17.52 5.96
C VAL A 46 6.17 -18.32 5.74
N LEU A 47 6.89 -18.10 4.64
CA LEU A 47 8.16 -18.79 4.37
C LEU A 47 9.22 -18.51 5.44
N VAL A 48 9.36 -17.27 5.89
CA VAL A 48 10.33 -16.91 6.93
C VAL A 48 9.99 -17.57 8.26
N MET A 49 8.71 -17.57 8.66
CA MET A 49 8.26 -18.20 9.90
C MET A 49 8.39 -19.72 9.85
N ALA A 50 7.99 -20.34 8.74
CA ALA A 50 8.15 -21.77 8.52
C ALA A 50 9.63 -22.19 8.50
N GLY A 51 10.49 -21.41 7.84
CA GLY A 51 11.93 -21.63 7.85
C GLY A 51 12.54 -21.49 9.24
N SER A 52 12.10 -20.50 10.01
CA SER A 52 12.54 -20.31 11.41
C SER A 52 12.15 -21.49 12.30
N ALA A 53 10.93 -21.99 12.17
CA ALA A 53 10.48 -23.19 12.87
C ALA A 53 11.26 -24.45 12.44
N ALA A 54 11.50 -24.62 11.13
CA ALA A 54 12.29 -25.74 10.60
C ALA A 54 13.76 -25.71 11.05
N LEU A 55 14.32 -24.52 11.30
CA LEU A 55 15.65 -24.34 11.88
C LEU A 55 15.69 -24.56 13.39
N GLY A 56 14.56 -24.89 14.02
CA GLY A 56 14.48 -25.25 15.43
C GLY A 56 14.37 -24.06 16.38
N LEU A 57 13.90 -22.89 15.91
CA LEU A 57 13.58 -21.80 16.85
C LEU A 57 12.51 -22.26 17.84
N PRO A 58 12.68 -21.97 19.14
CA PRO A 58 11.67 -22.31 20.13
C PRO A 58 10.39 -21.51 19.86
N GLU A 59 9.24 -22.12 20.14
CA GLU A 59 7.93 -21.52 19.89
C GLU A 59 7.76 -20.18 20.62
N ALA A 60 8.34 -20.05 21.81
CA ALA A 60 8.39 -18.80 22.57
C ALA A 60 9.13 -17.65 21.84
N ALA A 61 10.05 -17.95 20.91
CA ALA A 61 10.71 -16.95 20.08
C ALA A 61 9.92 -16.64 18.81
N LEU A 62 9.12 -17.58 18.29
CA LEU A 62 8.31 -17.36 17.08
C LEU A 62 7.21 -16.32 17.31
N VAL A 63 6.60 -16.31 18.49
CA VAL A 63 5.52 -15.37 18.85
C VAL A 63 5.96 -13.90 18.72
N PRO A 64 7.06 -13.44 19.34
CA PRO A 64 7.54 -12.07 19.16
C PRO A 64 8.22 -11.84 17.80
N LEU A 65 8.72 -12.88 17.13
CA LEU A 65 9.36 -12.76 15.81
C LEU A 65 8.35 -12.41 14.71
N LEU A 66 7.14 -12.95 14.77
CA LEU A 66 6.09 -12.73 13.77
C LEU A 66 5.83 -11.23 13.48
N PRO A 67 5.50 -10.37 14.46
CA PRO A 67 5.23 -8.96 14.17
C PRO A 67 6.47 -8.23 13.62
N VAL A 68 7.68 -8.61 14.05
CA VAL A 68 8.93 -8.02 13.54
C VAL A 68 9.12 -8.35 12.05
N VAL A 69 8.92 -9.61 11.67
CA VAL A 69 9.01 -10.06 10.27
C VAL A 69 7.92 -9.40 9.43
N VAL A 70 6.68 -9.35 9.92
CA VAL A 70 5.57 -8.69 9.22
C VAL A 70 5.90 -7.22 8.95
N LEU A 71 6.33 -6.48 9.97
CA LEU A 71 6.68 -5.07 9.84
C LEU A 71 7.84 -4.87 8.87
N PHE A 72 8.91 -5.66 9.01
CA PHE A 72 10.08 -5.58 8.15
C PHE A 72 9.73 -5.84 6.68
N VAL A 73 9.02 -6.93 6.40
CA VAL A 73 8.60 -7.29 5.03
C VAL A 73 7.66 -6.22 4.48
N ALA A 74 6.69 -5.75 5.27
CA ALA A 74 5.79 -4.67 4.86
C ALA A 74 6.58 -3.40 4.49
N VAL A 75 7.54 -2.98 5.31
CA VAL A 75 8.38 -1.80 5.04
C VAL A 75 9.20 -1.98 3.77
N VAL A 76 9.88 -3.11 3.61
CA VAL A 76 10.75 -3.39 2.46
C VAL A 76 9.94 -3.45 1.16
N PHE A 77 8.84 -4.19 1.13
CA PHE A 77 8.02 -4.38 -0.07
C PHE A 77 7.12 -3.18 -0.40
N ASN A 78 6.86 -2.28 0.55
CA ASN A 78 6.10 -1.05 0.32
C ASN A 78 6.97 0.22 0.31
N ARG A 79 8.31 0.08 0.31
CA ARG A 79 9.24 1.22 0.29
C ARG A 79 8.98 2.06 -0.97
N GLY A 80 8.64 3.34 -0.78
CA GLY A 80 8.30 4.27 -1.87
C GLY A 80 6.81 4.33 -2.23
N ARG A 81 5.95 3.56 -1.56
CA ARG A 81 4.48 3.60 -1.69
C ARG A 81 3.76 3.90 -0.38
N MET A 82 4.50 4.04 0.72
CA MET A 82 3.92 4.47 1.99
C MET A 82 3.43 5.92 1.86
N PRO A 83 2.15 6.20 2.16
CA PRO A 83 1.62 7.55 2.19
C PRO A 83 2.51 8.41 3.08
N THR A 84 2.90 9.58 2.57
CA THR A 84 3.55 10.57 3.41
C THR A 84 2.54 11.12 4.43
N ALA A 85 3.04 11.64 5.56
CA ALA A 85 2.18 12.26 6.56
C ALA A 85 1.29 13.37 5.98
N GLY A 86 1.77 14.10 4.96
CA GLY A 86 0.99 15.09 4.22
C GLY A 86 -0.21 14.48 3.50
N GLN A 87 0.00 13.39 2.74
CA GLN A 87 -1.07 12.69 2.01
C GLN A 87 -2.14 12.09 2.95
N LEU A 88 -1.74 11.64 4.14
CA LEU A 88 -2.70 11.17 5.16
C LEU A 88 -3.51 12.32 5.73
N THR A 89 -2.89 13.47 5.93
CA THR A 89 -3.57 14.66 6.45
C THR A 89 -4.57 15.20 5.44
N ASP A 90 -4.22 15.23 4.14
CA ASP A 90 -5.11 15.65 3.05
C ASP A 90 -6.34 14.72 2.89
N LEU A 91 -6.20 13.43 3.21
CA LEU A 91 -7.31 12.48 3.19
C LEU A 91 -8.30 12.70 4.36
N ILE A 92 -7.80 13.15 5.52
CA ILE A 92 -8.60 13.31 6.75
C ILE A 92 -9.21 14.71 6.86
N ILE A 93 -8.51 15.73 6.36
CA ILE A 93 -8.92 17.13 6.41
C ILE A 93 -9.01 17.65 4.98
N PRO A 94 -10.16 17.48 4.29
CA PRO A 94 -10.39 18.17 3.03
C PRO A 94 -10.45 19.68 3.32
N ARG A 95 -9.54 20.46 2.72
CA ARG A 95 -9.52 21.93 2.81
C ARG A 95 -10.21 22.55 1.62
#